data_AF-I0GVP5-F1
#
_entry.id   AF-I0GVP5-F1
#
_cell.length_a   1.000
_cell.length_b   1.000
_cell.length_c   1.000
_cell.angle_alpha   90.00
_cell.angle_beta   90.00
_cell.angle_gamma   90.00
#
_symmetry.space_group_name_H-M   'P 1'
#
loop_
_entity.id
_entity.type
_entity.pdbx_description
1 polymer ?
#
loop_
_entity_poly.entity_id
_entity_poly.type
_entity_poly.pdbx_seq_one_letter_code
_entity_poly.pdbx_strand_id
1 'polypeptide(L)'
;MTRAAEKLHISQPSVSQAIRELEEHYGTRLFERLGKKLFLTAAGEELLQYAIILLGFEMNLFRVLDIGSQSFSVMIFTLLTAFMTAWGVGRLLHLDRNTTTLIGAGTGI
;
A
#
# COMPACT_ATOMS: atom_id res chain seq x y z
N MET A 1 -3.46 -27.95 -8.87
CA MET A 1 -4.46 -27.53 -7.86
C MET A 1 -4.15 -28.08 -6.47
N THR A 2 -3.89 -29.38 -6.26
CA THR A 2 -3.61 -29.94 -4.92
C THR A 2 -2.52 -29.18 -4.14
N ARG A 3 -1.36 -28.92 -4.76
CA ARG A 3 -0.29 -28.12 -4.16
C ARG A 3 -0.70 -26.68 -3.78
N ALA A 4 -1.64 -26.08 -4.51
CA ALA A 4 -2.12 -24.74 -4.19
C ALA A 4 -3.03 -24.76 -2.97
N ALA A 5 -3.91 -25.77 -2.87
CA ALA A 5 -4.76 -25.99 -1.70
C ALA A 5 -3.94 -26.20 -0.43
N GLU A 6 -2.87 -27.01 -0.50
CA GLU A 6 -1.92 -27.20 0.60
C GLU A 6 -1.25 -25.89 1.02
N LYS A 7 -0.73 -25.10 0.07
CA LYS A 7 -0.09 -23.80 0.35
C LYS A 7 -1.05 -22.76 0.93
N LEU A 8 -2.32 -22.81 0.54
CA LEU A 8 -3.36 -21.90 0.99
C LEU A 8 -4.06 -22.41 2.26
N HIS A 9 -3.65 -23.56 2.80
CA HIS A 9 -4.27 -24.22 3.97
C HIS A 9 -5.79 -24.42 3.82
N ILE A 10 -6.25 -24.74 2.61
CA ILE A 10 -7.66 -25.01 2.30
C ILE A 10 -7.84 -26.33 1.58
N SER A 11 -9.09 -26.79 1.48
CA SER A 11 -9.40 -28.03 0.77
C SER A 11 -9.25 -27.86 -0.75
N GLN A 12 -8.82 -28.92 -1.44
CA GLN A 12 -8.73 -28.93 -2.90
C GLN A 12 -10.08 -28.68 -3.61
N PRO A 13 -11.22 -29.20 -3.11
CA PRO A 13 -12.55 -28.81 -3.61
C PRO A 13 -12.80 -27.30 -3.52
N SER A 14 -12.41 -26.64 -2.41
CA SER A 14 -12.61 -25.19 -2.22
C SER A 14 -11.87 -24.38 -3.29
N VAL A 15 -10.62 -24.72 -3.60
CA VAL A 15 -9.85 -24.05 -4.67
C VAL A 15 -10.51 -24.27 -6.03
N SER A 16 -10.92 -25.51 -6.31
CA SER A 16 -11.54 -25.85 -7.59
C SER A 16 -12.89 -25.15 -7.77
N GLN A 17 -13.66 -25.01 -6.69
CA GLN A 17 -14.93 -24.32 -6.69
C GLN A 17 -14.76 -22.82 -6.91
N ALA A 18 -13.83 -22.17 -6.20
CA ALA A 18 -13.54 -20.75 -6.40
C ALA A 18 -13.10 -20.44 -7.83
N ILE A 19 -12.26 -21.30 -8.43
CA ILE A 19 -11.88 -21.16 -9.86
C ILE A 19 -13.11 -21.30 -10.76
N ARG A 20 -13.96 -22.30 -10.52
CA ARG A 20 -15.14 -22.53 -11.34
C ARG A 20 -16.14 -21.38 -11.24
N GLU A 21 -16.38 -20.85 -10.05
CA GLU A 21 -17.24 -19.67 -9.85
C GLU A 21 -16.70 -18.46 -10.60
N LEU A 22 -15.37 -18.28 -10.63
CA LEU A 22 -14.73 -17.22 -11.41
C LEU A 22 -14.91 -17.44 -12.92
N GLU A 23 -14.69 -18.66 -13.40
CA GLU A 23 -14.89 -19.03 -14.81
C GLU A 23 -16.35 -18.87 -15.24
N GLU A 24 -17.31 -19.21 -14.38
CA GLU A 24 -18.75 -19.03 -14.61
C GLU A 24 -19.13 -17.55 -14.62
N HIS A 25 -18.61 -16.75 -13.68
CA HIS A 25 -18.89 -15.31 -13.59
C HIS A 25 -18.42 -14.55 -14.83
N TYR A 26 -17.22 -14.88 -15.33
CA TYR A 26 -16.65 -14.23 -16.52
C TYR A 26 -16.97 -14.96 -17.84
N GLY A 27 -17.64 -16.10 -17.78
CA GLY A 27 -18.03 -16.89 -18.97
C GLY A 27 -16.85 -17.44 -19.79
N THR A 28 -15.66 -17.54 -19.20
CA THR A 28 -14.44 -18.00 -19.88
C THR A 28 -13.67 -18.98 -19.01
N ARG A 29 -12.98 -19.94 -19.65
CA ARG A 29 -12.08 -20.84 -18.93
C ARG A 29 -10.75 -20.15 -18.68
N LEU A 30 -10.26 -20.22 -17.46
CA LEU A 30 -8.97 -19.70 -17.04
C LEU A 30 -7.90 -20.80 -17.07
N PHE A 31 -8.32 -22.05 -16.89
CA PHE A 31 -7.44 -23.21 -16.95
C PHE A 31 -7.91 -24.27 -17.94
N GLU A 32 -6.95 -24.94 -18.56
CA GLU A 32 -7.19 -26.11 -19.40
C GLU A 32 -6.33 -27.30 -18.96
N ARG A 33 -6.82 -28.51 -19.24
CA ARG A 33 -6.14 -29.76 -18.88
C ARG A 33 -5.66 -30.46 -20.14
N LEU A 34 -4.35 -30.61 -20.27
CA LEU A 34 -3.72 -31.49 -21.25
C LEU A 34 -3.15 -32.72 -20.52
N GLY A 35 -3.88 -33.82 -20.59
CA GLY A 35 -3.57 -35.06 -19.88
C GLY A 35 -3.57 -34.87 -18.36
N LYS A 36 -2.42 -35.11 -17.71
CA LYS A 36 -2.26 -34.95 -16.26
C LYS A 36 -1.83 -33.53 -15.82
N LYS A 37 -1.55 -32.64 -16.77
CA LYS A 37 -1.05 -31.28 -16.51
C LYS A 37 -2.16 -30.25 -16.67
N LEU A 38 -2.06 -29.18 -15.89
CA LEU A 38 -2.96 -28.02 -15.91
C LEU A 38 -2.19 -26.83 -16.48
N PHE A 39 -2.77 -26.14 -17.46
CA PHE A 39 -2.21 -24.98 -18.12
C PHE A 39 -3.17 -23.80 -18.02
N LEU A 40 -2.64 -22.59 -18.16
CA LEU A 40 -3.46 -21.37 -18.28
C LEU A 40 -3.95 -21.25 -19.72
N THR A 41 -5.17 -20.76 -19.87
CA THR A 41 -5.66 -20.27 -21.16
C THR A 41 -5.15 -18.84 -21.39
N ALA A 42 -5.36 -18.27 -22.58
CA ALA A 42 -5.05 -16.86 -22.83
C ALA A 42 -5.72 -15.90 -21.83
N ALA A 43 -6.98 -16.15 -21.48
CA ALA A 43 -7.69 -15.38 -20.46
C ALA A 43 -7.10 -15.60 -19.05
N GLY A 44 -6.65 -16.82 -18.75
CA GLY A 44 -5.95 -17.12 -17.51
C GLY A 44 -4.60 -16.42 -17.39
N GLU A 45 -3.86 -16.29 -18.48
CA GLU A 45 -2.60 -15.53 -18.52
C GLU A 45 -2.82 -14.03 -18.31
N GLU A 46 -3.86 -13.45 -18.91
CA GLU A 46 -4.21 -12.05 -18.72
C GLU A 46 -4.62 -11.78 -17.26
N LEU A 47 -5.49 -12.62 -16.70
CA LEU A 47 -5.89 -12.54 -15.30
C LEU A 47 -4.69 -12.64 -14.35
N LEU A 48 -3.74 -13.54 -14.64
CA LEU A 48 -2.53 -13.69 -13.83
C LEU A 48 -1.71 -12.39 -13.79
N GLN A 49 -1.58 -11.68 -14.92
CA GLN A 49 -0.88 -10.39 -14.95
C GLN A 49 -1.55 -9.38 -14.03
N TYR A 50 -2.87 -9.22 -14.11
CA TYR A 50 -3.60 -8.32 -13.23
C TYR A 50 -3.50 -8.72 -11.75
N ALA A 51 -3.61 -10.02 -11.45
CA ALA A 51 -3.50 -10.53 -10.08
C ALA A 51 -2.12 -10.23 -9.47
N ILE A 52 -1.04 -10.39 -10.23
CA ILE A 52 0.33 -10.06 -9.77
C ILE A 52 0.45 -8.56 -9.49
N ILE A 53 -0.05 -7.71 -10.39
CA ILE A 53 0.01 -6.26 -10.22
C ILE A 53 -0.78 -5.84 -8.96
N LEU A 54 -2.00 -6.35 -8.80
CA LEU A 54 -2.87 -5.98 -7.69
C LEU A 54 -2.29 -6.42 -6.33
N LEU A 55 -1.82 -7.67 -6.23
CA LEU A 55 -1.19 -8.19 -5.01
C LEU A 55 0.13 -7.47 -4.69
N GLY A 56 0.91 -7.12 -5.72
CA GLY A 56 2.13 -6.34 -5.56
C GLY A 56 1.87 -4.89 -5.12
N PHE A 57 0.77 -4.30 -5.61
CA PHE A 57 0.35 -2.95 -5.26
C PHE A 57 -0.15 -2.88 -3.82
N GLU A 58 -0.94 -3.86 -3.37
CA GLU A 58 -1.44 -3.94 -2.00
C GLU A 58 -0.30 -3.86 -0.96
N MET A 59 0.76 -4.65 -1.16
CA MET A 59 1.95 -4.61 -0.30
C MET A 59 2.65 -3.23 -0.28
N ASN A 60 2.66 -2.51 -1.41
CA ASN A 60 3.24 -1.17 -1.49
C ASN A 60 2.34 -0.11 -0.83
N LEU A 61 1.03 -0.19 -1.03
CA LEU A 61 0.09 0.81 -0.54
C LEU A 61 0.09 0.88 0.99
N PHE A 62 0.04 -0.28 1.67
CA PHE A 62 0.12 -0.32 3.13
C PHE A 62 1.44 0.27 3.64
N ARG A 63 2.56 -0.02 2.96
CA ARG A 63 3.86 0.55 3.30
C ARG A 63 3.91 2.07 3.13
N VAL A 64 3.35 2.60 2.04
CA VAL A 64 3.28 4.04 1.80
C VAL A 64 2.42 4.73 2.86
N LEU A 65 1.28 4.14 3.24
CA LEU A 65 0.42 4.69 4.29
C LEU A 65 1.12 4.68 5.66
N ASP A 66 1.81 3.59 6.00
CA ASP A 66 2.52 3.47 7.28
C ASP A 66 3.68 4.47 7.40
N ILE A 67 4.56 4.52 6.38
CA ILE A 67 5.66 5.49 6.31
C ILE A 67 5.12 6.93 6.25
N GLY A 68 4.05 7.16 5.50
CA GLY A 68 3.38 8.45 5.42
C GLY A 68 2.89 8.94 6.79
N SER A 69 2.30 8.05 7.58
CA SER A 69 1.82 8.38 8.93
C SER A 69 2.95 8.76 9.89
N GLN A 70 4.06 8.04 9.86
CA GLN A 70 5.23 8.35 10.70
C GLN A 70 5.89 9.66 10.29
N SER A 71 6.06 9.88 9.00
CA SER A 71 6.63 11.12 8.46
C SER A 71 5.81 12.34 8.84
N PHE A 72 4.48 12.21 8.83
CA PHE A 72 3.56 13.27 9.24
C PHE A 72 3.73 13.64 10.72
N SER A 73 3.89 12.64 11.59
CA SER A 73 4.14 12.86 13.02
C SER A 73 5.46 13.61 13.24
N VAL A 74 6.56 13.15 12.62
CA VAL A 74 7.87 13.80 12.75
C VAL A 74 7.83 15.24 12.25
N MET A 75 7.17 15.50 11.11
CA MET A 75 7.04 16.86 10.56
C MET A 75 6.30 17.79 11.52
N ILE A 76 5.18 17.37 12.10
CA ILE A 76 4.45 18.18 13.10
C ILE A 76 5.34 18.48 14.31
N PHE A 77 6.02 17.48 14.86
CA PHE A 77 6.91 17.69 16.01
C PHE A 77 8.06 18.66 15.70
N THR A 78 8.66 18.52 14.52
CA THR A 78 9.80 19.35 14.10
C THR A 78 9.35 20.79 13.85
N LEU A 79 8.20 20.96 13.19
CA LEU A 79 7.58 22.26 12.94
C LEU A 79 7.23 22.96 14.27
N LEU A 80 6.55 22.26 15.19
CA LEU A 80 6.21 22.81 16.51
C LEU A 80 7.47 23.20 17.30
N THR A 81 8.51 22.36 17.25
CA THR A 81 9.78 22.66 17.92
C THR A 81 10.41 23.91 17.34
N ALA A 82 10.51 24.03 16.02
CA ALA A 82 11.06 25.21 15.35
C ALA A 82 10.28 26.49 15.70
N PHE A 83 8.94 26.43 15.71
CA PHE A 83 8.10 27.57 16.11
C PHE A 83 8.27 27.94 17.58
N MET A 84 8.33 26.97 18.49
CA MET A 84 8.52 27.21 19.92
C MET A 84 9.90 27.83 20.19
N THR A 85 10.94 27.34 19.53
CA THR A 85 12.29 27.91 19.61
C THR A 85 12.31 29.34 19.08
N ALA A 86 11.72 29.60 17.90
CA ALA A 86 11.64 30.95 17.34
C ALA A 86 10.89 31.91 18.28
N TRP A 87 9.74 31.49 18.82
CA TRP A 87 8.95 32.28 19.77
C TRP A 87 9.71 32.58 21.07
N GLY A 88 10.39 31.58 21.65
CA GLY A 88 11.17 31.73 22.87
C GLY A 88 12.36 32.69 22.70
N VAL A 89 13.11 32.55 21.60
CA VAL A 89 14.22 33.45 21.25
C VAL A 89 13.72 34.87 20.97
N GLY A 90 12.62 35.01 20.23
CA GLY A 90 12.00 36.30 19.94
C GLY A 90 11.57 37.04 21.21
N ARG A 91 10.99 36.31 22.18
CA ARG A 91 10.61 36.85 23.49
C ARG A 91 11.82 37.26 24.33
N LEU A 92 12.92 36.51 24.28
CA LEU A 92 14.15 36.84 25.01
C LEU A 92 14.86 38.08 24.44
N LEU A 93 14.82 38.26 23.12
CA LEU A 93 15.49 39.36 22.42
C LEU A 93 14.63 40.63 22.27
N HIS A 94 13.42 40.68 22.86
CA HIS A 94 12.44 41.77 22.68
C HIS A 94 12.18 42.12 21.20
N LEU A 95 12.20 41.12 20.32
CA LEU A 95 11.95 41.31 18.90
C LEU A 95 10.45 41.51 18.64
N ASP A 96 10.13 42.37 17.67
CA ASP A 96 8.75 42.62 17.25
C ASP A 96 8.07 41.32 16.78
N ARG A 97 6.80 41.12 17.14
CA ARG A 97 6.06 39.87 16.89
C ARG A 97 6.04 39.50 15.40
N ASN A 98 6.03 40.49 14.50
CA ASN A 98 6.08 40.25 13.06
C ASN A 98 7.40 39.59 12.62
N THR A 99 8.54 39.97 13.22
CA THR A 99 9.86 39.42 12.88
C THR A 99 10.01 37.99 13.39
N THR A 100 9.47 37.67 14.57
CA THR A 100 9.50 36.31 15.12
C THR A 100 8.65 35.33 14.32
N THR A 101 7.46 35.75 13.87
CA THR A 101 6.59 34.93 13.01
C THR A 101 7.21 34.73 11.63
N LEU A 102 7.89 35.74 11.08
CA LEU A 102 8.58 35.65 9.78
C LEU A 102 9.78 34.67 9.81
N ILE A 103 10.57 34.67 10.88
CA ILE A 103 11.71 33.75 11.05
C ILE A 103 11.22 32.31 11.23
N GLY A 104 10.23 32.08 12.10
CA GLY A 104 9.68 30.73 12.33
C GLY A 104 9.02 30.11 11.10
N ALA A 105 8.32 30.93 10.29
CA ALA A 105 7.74 30.48 9.02
C ALA A 105 8.80 30.23 7.92
N GLY A 106 9.92 30.95 7.95
CA GLY A 106 11.01 30.81 6.98
C GLY A 106 12.00 29.68 7.29
N THR A 107 12.11 29.22 8.55
CA THR A 107 13.02 28.13 8.94
C THR A 107 12.37 26.74 8.98
N GLY A 108 11.05 26.66 8.75
CA GLY A 108 10.27 25.42 8.82
C GLY A 108 10.00 24.72 7.48
N ILE A 109 10.65 25.17 6.40
CA ILE A 109 10.59 24.53 5.06
C ILE A 109 11.87 23.73 4.83
#